data_AF-A0A842VXJ4-F1
#
_entry.id   AF-A0A842VXJ4-F1
#
_cell.length_a   1.000
_cell.length_b   1.000
_cell.length_c   1.000
_cell.angle_alpha   90.00
_cell.angle_beta   90.00
_cell.angle_gamma   90.00
#
_symmetry.space_group_name_H-M   'P 1'
#
loop_
_entity.id
_entity.type
_entity.pdbx_description
1 polymer ?
#
loop_
_entity_poly.entity_id
_entity_poly.type
_entity_poly.pdbx_seq_one_letter_code
_entity_poly.pdbx_strand_id
1 'polypeptide(L)'
;DFTRAYLLGYEYIEIQSESGKGFSSEEIDTIENSYRSFPGAEIMAEEKNMKRIEIITSFIKNDPYKLMHTLFRLTLSMLQRISNILDPEKTKLFDEISFDEEIERIKNIDERVNRKFFLIVRQLRALIQDSSLRKTQHIDTLRIMDFRLMSHLLENIGDNCVRICDHIKEFKNLLLLLIKKDYEPDSDKILDTLISVSKQATEFQRATFDAFIQHDYDAAVKLTNQHLGLTYDFKGYYALCRSRIEKSNVVILFYRYFDIYNALVDICDLIQPERL
;
A
#
# COMPACT_ATOMS: atom_id res chain seq x y z
N ASP A 1 -22.29 9.25 -0.62
CA ASP A 1 -21.02 8.51 -0.49
C ASP A 1 -20.53 8.10 -1.88
N PHE A 2 -19.54 8.83 -2.41
CA PHE A 2 -19.00 8.64 -3.76
C PHE A 2 -18.28 7.29 -3.90
N THR A 3 -17.48 6.90 -2.89
CA THR A 3 -16.71 5.65 -2.87
C THR A 3 -17.62 4.45 -3.06
N ARG A 4 -18.74 4.41 -2.31
CA ARG A 4 -19.72 3.33 -2.42
C ARG A 4 -20.30 3.23 -3.84
N ALA A 5 -20.71 4.35 -4.43
CA ALA A 5 -21.26 4.36 -5.79
C ALA A 5 -20.21 3.94 -6.83
N TYR A 6 -18.97 4.45 -6.74
CA TYR A 6 -17.89 4.06 -7.63
C TYR A 6 -17.62 2.55 -7.56
N LEU A 7 -17.51 1.99 -6.35
CA LEU A 7 -17.25 0.57 -6.22
C LEU A 7 -18.41 -0.26 -6.74
N LEU A 8 -19.68 0.13 -6.50
CA LEU A 8 -20.88 -0.60 -6.94
C LEU A 8 -21.04 -0.75 -8.46
N GLY A 9 -20.24 -0.02 -9.25
CA GLY A 9 -20.26 -0.17 -10.70
C GLY A 9 -21.14 0.85 -11.41
N TYR A 10 -21.66 1.87 -10.71
CA TYR A 10 -22.42 2.95 -11.35
C TYR A 10 -21.59 3.61 -12.45
N GLU A 11 -22.24 3.98 -13.56
CA GLU A 11 -21.60 4.63 -14.71
C GLU A 11 -21.52 6.15 -14.56
N TYR A 12 -22.43 6.72 -13.76
CA TYR A 12 -22.40 8.13 -13.39
C TYR A 12 -22.83 8.32 -11.93
N ILE A 13 -22.37 9.41 -11.34
CA ILE A 13 -22.74 9.87 -10.01
C ILE A 13 -23.22 11.30 -10.17
N GLU A 14 -24.45 11.56 -9.74
CA GLU A 14 -25.06 12.87 -9.76
C GLU A 14 -25.13 13.42 -8.33
N ILE A 15 -24.61 14.63 -8.13
CA ILE A 15 -24.58 15.32 -6.85
C ILE A 15 -25.49 16.53 -6.97
N GLN A 16 -26.42 16.68 -6.02
CA GLN A 16 -27.43 17.73 -5.98
C GLN A 16 -27.17 18.64 -4.78
N SER A 17 -27.26 19.96 -4.96
CA SER A 17 -27.16 20.94 -3.87
C SER A 17 -28.44 20.94 -3.02
N GLU A 18 -28.31 20.66 -1.73
CA GLU A 18 -29.45 20.61 -0.79
C GLU A 18 -30.13 21.97 -0.62
N SER A 19 -29.36 23.05 -0.71
CA SER A 19 -29.85 24.40 -0.40
C SER A 19 -30.62 25.05 -1.55
N GLY A 20 -30.57 24.48 -2.76
CA GLY A 20 -31.08 25.09 -3.99
C GLY A 20 -30.40 26.41 -4.39
N LYS A 21 -29.44 26.89 -3.59
CA LYS A 21 -28.65 28.11 -3.82
C LYS A 21 -27.37 27.86 -4.61
N GLY A 22 -27.04 26.59 -4.82
CA GLY A 22 -25.85 26.12 -5.50
C GLY A 22 -24.81 25.59 -4.53
N PHE A 23 -23.70 25.10 -5.07
CA PHE A 23 -22.57 24.64 -4.26
C PHE A 23 -21.73 25.83 -3.78
N SER A 24 -21.38 25.82 -2.50
CA SER A 24 -20.34 26.68 -1.92
C SER A 24 -18.95 26.28 -2.43
N SER A 25 -17.97 27.17 -2.31
CA SER A 25 -16.58 26.87 -2.67
C SER A 25 -16.03 25.65 -1.94
N GLU A 26 -16.34 25.50 -0.64
CA GLU A 26 -15.91 24.36 0.17
C GLU A 26 -16.55 23.04 -0.30
N GLU A 27 -17.84 23.06 -0.69
CA GLU A 27 -18.51 21.89 -1.27
C GLU A 27 -17.90 21.52 -2.64
N ILE A 28 -17.58 22.51 -3.47
CA ILE A 28 -16.92 22.29 -4.77
C ILE A 28 -15.56 21.63 -4.54
N ASP A 29 -14.71 22.20 -3.68
CA ASP A 29 -13.39 21.65 -3.38
C ASP A 29 -13.49 20.23 -2.82
N THR A 30 -14.48 19.97 -1.96
CA THR A 30 -14.73 18.63 -1.42
C THR A 30 -15.13 17.63 -2.50
N ILE A 31 -16.04 18.02 -3.41
CA ILE A 31 -16.46 17.18 -4.53
C ILE A 31 -15.26 16.88 -5.44
N GLU A 32 -14.47 17.91 -5.77
CA GLU A 32 -13.30 17.78 -6.65
C GLU A 32 -12.23 16.88 -6.06
N ASN A 33 -11.87 17.09 -4.79
CA ASN A 33 -10.89 16.26 -4.10
C ASN A 33 -11.38 14.81 -3.96
N SER A 34 -12.69 14.61 -3.81
CA SER A 34 -13.28 13.27 -3.74
C SER A 34 -13.13 12.52 -5.06
N TYR A 35 -13.60 13.07 -6.19
CA TYR A 35 -13.64 12.28 -7.43
C TYR A 35 -12.25 12.05 -8.07
N ARG A 36 -11.27 12.94 -7.83
CA ARG A 36 -9.88 12.78 -8.34
C ARG A 36 -9.21 11.48 -7.88
N SER A 37 -9.65 10.94 -6.75
CA SER A 37 -9.22 9.66 -6.19
C SER A 37 -9.78 8.43 -6.93
N PHE A 38 -10.63 8.63 -7.95
CA PHE A 38 -11.31 7.54 -8.65
C PHE A 38 -10.92 7.50 -10.13
N PRO A 39 -10.22 6.45 -10.59
CA PRO A 39 -9.82 6.33 -11.99
C PRO A 39 -11.01 6.36 -12.94
N GLY A 40 -10.92 7.20 -13.98
CA GLY A 40 -11.94 7.37 -15.00
C GLY A 40 -13.11 8.27 -14.60
N ALA A 41 -13.15 8.82 -13.37
CA ALA A 41 -14.17 9.77 -12.97
C ALA A 41 -13.87 11.16 -13.57
N GLU A 42 -14.79 11.65 -14.41
CA GLU A 42 -14.67 12.92 -15.12
C GLU A 42 -15.97 13.73 -14.98
N ILE A 43 -15.87 15.05 -14.78
CA ILE A 43 -17.05 15.92 -14.77
C ILE A 43 -17.54 16.07 -16.22
N MET A 44 -18.79 15.68 -16.47
CA MET A 44 -19.43 15.80 -17.79
C MET A 44 -20.49 16.88 -17.85
N ALA A 45 -21.11 17.23 -16.72
CA ALA A 45 -22.03 18.34 -16.62
C ALA A 45 -21.87 19.07 -15.29
N GLU A 46 -21.88 20.40 -15.36
CA GLU A 46 -21.85 21.29 -14.20
C GLU A 46 -22.93 22.35 -14.36
N GLU A 47 -23.94 22.26 -13.51
CA GLU A 47 -25.02 23.23 -13.38
C GLU A 47 -24.96 23.87 -11.99
N LYS A 48 -25.70 24.98 -11.80
CA LYS A 48 -25.72 25.73 -10.55
C LYS A 48 -25.96 24.84 -9.32
N ASN A 49 -26.88 23.88 -9.44
CA ASN A 49 -27.32 23.02 -8.33
C ASN A 49 -27.01 21.54 -8.55
N MET A 50 -26.36 21.17 -9.67
CA MET A 50 -26.13 19.77 -10.03
C MET A 50 -24.74 19.60 -10.63
N LYS A 51 -24.01 18.56 -10.18
CA LYS A 51 -22.77 18.11 -10.82
C LYS A 51 -22.94 16.64 -11.20
N ARG A 52 -22.65 16.32 -12.46
CA ARG A 52 -22.64 14.94 -12.97
C ARG A 52 -21.21 14.52 -13.28
N ILE A 53 -20.80 13.45 -12.63
CA ILE A 53 -19.49 12.83 -12.80
C ILE A 53 -19.72 11.48 -13.48
N GLU A 54 -19.16 11.29 -14.67
CA GLU A 54 -19.21 10.01 -15.40
C GLU A 54 -17.94 9.22 -15.16
N ILE A 55 -18.07 7.89 -15.09
CA ILE A 55 -16.96 6.97 -14.87
C ILE A 55 -16.62 6.31 -16.21
N ILE A 56 -15.72 6.96 -16.95
CA ILE A 56 -15.23 6.52 -18.24
C ILE A 56 -14.06 5.56 -18.02
N THR A 57 -14.36 4.27 -17.97
CA THR A 57 -13.33 3.23 -17.82
C THR A 57 -13.59 2.08 -18.79
N SER A 58 -12.56 1.68 -19.55
CA SER A 58 -12.64 0.50 -20.41
C SER A 58 -12.18 -0.75 -19.67
N PHE A 59 -13.11 -1.54 -19.15
CA PHE A 59 -12.80 -2.78 -18.44
C PHE A 59 -12.20 -3.87 -19.35
N ILE A 60 -12.41 -3.78 -20.67
CA ILE A 60 -11.78 -4.69 -21.65
C ILE A 60 -10.28 -4.42 -21.76
N LYS A 61 -9.86 -3.15 -21.67
CA LYS A 61 -8.45 -2.76 -21.77
C LYS A 61 -7.67 -2.94 -20.47
N ASN A 62 -8.39 -3.12 -19.36
CA ASN A 62 -7.83 -3.25 -18.01
C ASN A 62 -7.64 -4.72 -17.63
N ASP A 63 -6.52 -5.28 -18.07
CA ASP A 63 -6.07 -6.61 -17.67
C ASP A 63 -5.84 -6.69 -16.13
N PRO A 64 -6.58 -7.54 -15.39
CA PRO A 64 -6.44 -7.68 -13.95
C PRO A 64 -5.02 -8.04 -13.50
N TYR A 65 -4.30 -8.87 -14.26
CA TYR A 65 -2.92 -9.24 -13.92
C TYR A 65 -2.02 -8.01 -13.98
N LYS A 66 -2.07 -7.22 -15.07
CA LYS A 66 -1.27 -5.99 -15.19
C LYS A 66 -1.58 -4.98 -14.07
N LEU A 67 -2.85 -4.88 -13.66
CA LEU A 67 -3.22 -4.03 -12.54
C LEU A 67 -2.59 -4.51 -11.23
N MET A 68 -2.64 -5.83 -10.94
CA MET A 68 -1.99 -6.42 -9.77
C MET A 68 -0.48 -6.23 -9.78
N HIS A 69 0.20 -6.49 -10.91
CA HIS A 69 1.63 -6.26 -11.05
C HIS A 69 2.00 -4.80 -10.77
N THR A 70 1.19 -3.86 -11.25
CA THR A 70 1.41 -2.44 -10.99
C THR A 70 1.29 -2.13 -9.50
N LEU A 71 0.27 -2.67 -8.82
CA LEU A 71 0.04 -2.46 -7.39
C LEU A 71 1.23 -2.99 -6.55
N PHE A 72 1.70 -4.21 -6.83
CA PHE A 72 2.91 -4.77 -6.21
C PHE A 72 4.14 -3.89 -6.40
N ARG A 73 4.36 -3.38 -7.61
CA ARG A 73 5.53 -2.54 -7.90
C ARG A 73 5.48 -1.20 -7.17
N LEU A 74 4.29 -0.63 -6.97
CA LEU A 74 4.12 0.60 -6.21
C LEU A 74 4.50 0.39 -4.75
N THR A 75 3.94 -0.63 -4.10
CA THR A 75 4.22 -0.92 -2.68
C THR A 75 5.67 -1.35 -2.46
N LEU A 76 6.25 -2.15 -3.35
CA LEU A 76 7.69 -2.46 -3.32
C LEU A 76 8.55 -1.19 -3.43
N SER A 77 8.18 -0.25 -4.31
CA SER A 77 8.91 1.02 -4.40
C SER A 77 8.82 1.85 -3.14
N MET A 78 7.72 1.78 -2.37
CA MET A 78 7.59 2.49 -1.09
C MET A 78 8.56 1.89 -0.06
N LEU A 79 8.58 0.56 0.08
CA LEU A 79 9.51 -0.14 0.99
C LEU A 79 10.97 0.15 0.66
N GLN A 80 11.34 0.12 -0.63
CA GLN A 80 12.70 0.47 -1.06
C GLN A 80 13.10 1.90 -0.67
N ARG A 81 12.17 2.87 -0.79
CA ARG A 81 12.45 4.26 -0.38
C ARG A 81 12.60 4.38 1.12
N ILE A 82 11.73 3.74 1.91
CA ILE A 82 11.83 3.69 3.37
C ILE A 82 13.16 3.07 3.79
N SER A 83 13.56 1.96 3.17
CA SER A 83 14.85 1.31 3.43
C SER A 83 16.02 2.25 3.16
N ASN A 84 15.98 3.02 2.06
CA ASN A 84 17.01 4.03 1.76
C ASN A 84 17.02 5.21 2.76
N ILE A 85 15.86 5.61 3.30
CA ILE A 85 15.79 6.65 4.34
C ILE A 85 16.53 6.19 5.61
N LEU A 86 16.40 4.92 5.98
CA LEU A 86 17.00 4.34 7.19
C LEU A 86 18.48 3.94 7.00
N ASP A 87 18.91 3.66 5.76
CA ASP A 87 20.27 3.20 5.46
C ASP A 87 21.31 4.31 5.68
N PRO A 88 22.29 4.18 6.60
CA PRO A 88 23.28 5.21 6.91
C PRO A 88 24.09 5.70 5.71
N GLU A 89 24.29 4.87 4.68
CA GLU A 89 25.05 5.24 3.48
C GLU A 89 24.23 6.07 2.48
N LYS A 90 22.89 5.98 2.57
CA LYS A 90 21.95 6.61 1.63
C LYS A 90 21.00 7.59 2.31
N THR A 91 21.08 7.69 3.63
CA THR A 91 20.08 8.36 4.43
C THR A 91 20.01 9.83 4.07
N LYS A 92 18.77 10.29 3.87
CA LYS A 92 18.46 11.69 3.65
C LYS A 92 18.11 12.41 4.94
N LEU A 93 18.17 11.72 6.09
CA LEU A 93 17.76 12.29 7.39
C LEU A 93 18.56 13.55 7.76
N PHE A 94 19.79 13.68 7.28
CA PHE A 94 20.65 14.85 7.52
C PHE A 94 20.28 16.09 6.69
N ASP A 95 19.55 15.92 5.59
CA ASP A 95 19.10 16.99 4.71
C ASP A 95 17.57 17.11 4.79
N GLU A 96 17.10 18.15 5.47
CA GLU A 96 15.67 18.30 5.76
C GLU A 96 14.82 18.40 4.50
N ILE A 97 15.31 19.09 3.47
CA ILE A 97 14.61 19.28 2.21
C ILE A 97 14.47 17.92 1.51
N SER A 98 15.58 17.20 1.39
CA SER A 98 15.60 15.87 0.74
C SER A 98 14.78 14.82 1.50
N PHE A 99 14.72 14.91 2.83
CA PHE A 99 13.89 14.04 3.67
C PHE A 99 12.40 14.29 3.46
N ASP A 100 11.94 15.53 3.60
CA ASP A 100 10.53 15.87 3.43
C ASP A 100 10.06 15.56 1.99
N GLU A 101 10.89 15.79 0.98
CA GLU A 101 10.60 15.38 -0.40
C GLU A 101 10.40 13.87 -0.56
N GLU A 102 11.19 13.02 0.12
CA GLU A 102 10.99 11.57 0.05
C GLU A 102 9.72 11.10 0.75
N ILE A 103 9.40 11.69 1.90
CA ILE A 103 8.17 11.39 2.63
C ILE A 103 6.95 11.74 1.76
N GLU A 104 6.96 12.93 1.15
CA GLU A 104 5.90 13.34 0.23
C GLU A 104 5.86 12.46 -1.03
N ARG A 105 7.00 12.03 -1.57
CA ARG A 105 7.03 11.04 -2.67
C ARG A 105 6.36 9.73 -2.28
N ILE A 106 6.55 9.24 -1.06
CA ILE A 106 5.92 8.01 -0.57
C ILE A 106 4.41 8.20 -0.43
N LYS A 107 3.93 9.31 0.15
CA LYS A 107 2.50 9.62 0.23
C LYS A 107 1.84 9.73 -1.15
N ASN A 108 2.50 10.37 -2.11
CA ASN A 108 2.03 10.42 -3.49
C ASN A 108 1.95 9.03 -4.16
N ILE A 109 2.83 8.10 -3.77
CA ILE A 109 2.74 6.70 -4.23
C ILE A 109 1.56 6.00 -3.56
N ASP A 110 1.28 6.25 -2.28
CA ASP A 110 0.13 5.71 -1.57
C ASP A 110 -1.21 6.12 -2.20
N GLU A 111 -1.37 7.40 -2.57
CA GLU A 111 -2.55 7.84 -3.33
C GLU A 111 -2.72 7.04 -4.63
N ARG A 112 -1.63 6.72 -5.31
CA ARG A 112 -1.66 5.89 -6.52
C ARG A 112 -1.98 4.43 -6.21
N VAL A 113 -1.56 3.90 -5.06
CA VAL A 113 -1.94 2.57 -4.54
C VAL A 113 -3.44 2.53 -4.31
N ASN A 114 -4.01 3.51 -3.60
CA ASN A 114 -5.44 3.61 -3.30
C ASN A 114 -6.29 3.70 -4.58
N ARG A 115 -5.90 4.57 -5.51
CA ARG A 115 -6.53 4.68 -6.83
C ARG A 115 -6.49 3.34 -7.58
N LYS A 116 -5.35 2.65 -7.54
CA LYS A 116 -5.17 1.37 -8.22
C LYS A 116 -6.03 0.27 -7.59
N PHE A 117 -6.09 0.21 -6.27
CA PHE A 117 -6.97 -0.68 -5.51
C PHE A 117 -8.44 -0.49 -5.91
N PHE A 118 -8.95 0.75 -5.92
CA PHE A 118 -10.34 1.01 -6.34
C PHE A 118 -10.62 0.55 -7.77
N LEU A 119 -9.71 0.80 -8.71
CA LEU A 119 -9.84 0.33 -10.08
C LEU A 119 -9.85 -1.20 -10.17
N ILE A 120 -8.98 -1.88 -9.43
CA ILE A 120 -8.96 -3.36 -9.35
C ILE A 120 -10.30 -3.87 -8.82
N VAL A 121 -10.78 -3.34 -7.69
CA VAL A 121 -12.05 -3.76 -7.11
C VAL A 121 -13.21 -3.58 -8.09
N ARG A 122 -13.24 -2.45 -8.81
CA ARG A 122 -14.26 -2.17 -9.83
C ARG A 122 -14.16 -3.13 -11.01
N GLN A 123 -12.95 -3.39 -11.53
CA GLN A 123 -12.70 -4.36 -12.61
C GLN A 123 -13.15 -5.78 -12.21
N LEU A 124 -12.75 -6.23 -11.01
CA LEU A 124 -13.11 -7.55 -10.50
C LEU A 124 -14.62 -7.72 -10.33
N ARG A 125 -15.32 -6.67 -9.88
CA ARG A 125 -16.79 -6.68 -9.80
C ARG A 125 -17.44 -6.79 -11.18
N ALA A 126 -16.94 -6.05 -12.18
CA ALA A 126 -17.42 -6.15 -13.55
C ALA A 126 -17.24 -7.58 -14.12
N LEU A 127 -16.11 -8.24 -13.82
CA LEU A 127 -15.84 -9.63 -14.23
C LEU A 127 -16.76 -10.66 -13.56
N ILE A 128 -17.24 -10.38 -12.35
CA ILE A 128 -18.24 -11.23 -11.68
C ILE A 128 -19.59 -11.07 -12.39
N GLN A 129 -20.00 -9.83 -12.67
CA GLN A 129 -21.29 -9.49 -13.26
C GLN A 129 -21.41 -9.91 -14.73
N ASP A 130 -20.34 -9.77 -15.51
CA ASP A 130 -20.31 -10.09 -16.93
C ASP A 130 -19.41 -11.31 -17.22
N SER A 131 -20.07 -12.46 -17.45
CA SER A 131 -19.39 -13.70 -17.80
C SER A 131 -18.67 -13.67 -19.15
N SER A 132 -19.11 -12.84 -20.10
CA SER A 132 -18.47 -12.67 -21.41
C SER A 132 -17.18 -11.87 -21.29
N LEU A 133 -17.19 -10.80 -20.49
CA LEU A 133 -15.98 -10.05 -20.14
C LEU A 133 -14.97 -10.95 -19.41
N ARG A 134 -15.44 -11.76 -18.46
CA ARG A 134 -14.59 -12.72 -17.73
C ARG A 134 -13.91 -13.73 -18.65
N LYS A 135 -14.66 -14.31 -19.60
CA LYS A 135 -14.10 -15.22 -20.61
C LYS A 135 -13.03 -14.55 -21.46
N THR A 136 -13.27 -13.29 -21.87
CA THR A 136 -12.31 -12.50 -22.65
C THR A 136 -11.01 -12.20 -21.88
N GLN A 137 -11.09 -12.04 -20.56
CA GLN A 137 -9.93 -11.78 -19.69
C GLN A 137 -9.25 -13.06 -19.17
N HIS A 138 -9.74 -14.25 -19.54
CA HIS A 138 -9.17 -15.55 -19.14
C HIS A 138 -8.93 -15.70 -17.63
N ILE A 139 -9.83 -15.16 -16.80
CA ILE A 139 -9.72 -15.21 -15.34
C ILE A 139 -10.89 -16.00 -14.76
N ASP A 140 -10.61 -16.97 -13.90
CA ASP A 140 -11.64 -17.74 -13.22
C ASP A 140 -12.17 -17.03 -11.96
N THR A 141 -13.28 -17.54 -11.42
CA THR A 141 -13.94 -16.93 -10.25
C THR A 141 -13.11 -17.03 -8.98
N LEU A 142 -12.31 -18.10 -8.80
CA LEU A 142 -11.45 -18.25 -7.63
C LEU A 142 -10.34 -17.20 -7.67
N ARG A 143 -9.70 -17.03 -8.82
CA ARG A 143 -8.67 -16.02 -9.05
C ARG A 143 -9.19 -14.59 -8.86
N ILE A 144 -10.44 -14.32 -9.21
CA ILE A 144 -11.09 -13.03 -8.90
C ILE A 144 -11.15 -12.79 -7.38
N MET A 145 -11.48 -13.81 -6.58
CA MET A 145 -11.51 -13.70 -5.12
C MET A 145 -10.10 -13.49 -4.56
N ASP A 146 -9.12 -14.26 -5.05
CA ASP A 146 -7.71 -14.11 -4.65
C ASP A 146 -7.20 -12.70 -4.94
N PHE A 147 -7.45 -12.19 -6.15
CA PHE A 147 -7.02 -10.84 -6.54
C PHE A 147 -7.69 -9.76 -5.72
N ARG A 148 -8.96 -9.95 -5.32
CA ARG A 148 -9.64 -9.02 -4.43
C ARG A 148 -8.92 -8.97 -3.07
N LEU A 149 -8.66 -10.12 -2.46
CA LEU A 149 -7.98 -10.19 -1.16
C LEU A 149 -6.54 -9.66 -1.25
N MET A 150 -5.77 -10.12 -2.24
CA MET A 150 -4.40 -9.68 -2.49
C MET A 150 -4.32 -8.16 -2.73
N SER A 151 -5.27 -7.56 -3.46
CA SER A 151 -5.29 -6.12 -3.69
C SER A 151 -5.52 -5.32 -2.40
N HIS A 152 -6.35 -5.85 -1.49
CA HIS A 152 -6.57 -5.25 -0.18
C HIS A 152 -5.32 -5.38 0.71
N LEU A 153 -4.67 -6.55 0.71
CA LEU A 153 -3.43 -6.76 1.47
C LEU A 153 -2.31 -5.82 1.00
N LEU A 154 -2.18 -5.60 -0.31
CA LEU A 154 -1.22 -4.65 -0.86
C LEU A 154 -1.54 -3.20 -0.52
N GLU A 155 -2.82 -2.81 -0.52
CA GLU A 155 -3.23 -1.47 -0.08
C GLU A 155 -2.91 -1.27 1.40
N ASN A 156 -3.20 -2.25 2.26
CA ASN A 156 -2.77 -2.24 3.67
C ASN A 156 -1.24 -2.12 3.83
N ILE A 157 -0.44 -2.69 2.93
CA ILE A 157 1.03 -2.52 2.94
C ILE A 157 1.42 -1.08 2.62
N GLY A 158 0.76 -0.45 1.63
CA GLY A 158 0.95 0.98 1.31
C GLY A 158 0.64 1.88 2.51
N ASP A 159 -0.50 1.63 3.16
CA ASP A 159 -0.95 2.27 4.38
C ASP A 159 0.08 2.18 5.52
N ASN A 160 0.64 0.98 5.73
CA ASN A 160 1.69 0.77 6.72
C ASN A 160 3.00 1.48 6.35
N CYS A 161 3.34 1.59 5.06
CA CYS A 161 4.49 2.38 4.60
C CYS A 161 4.34 3.86 4.95
N VAL A 162 3.14 4.45 4.78
CA VAL A 162 2.87 5.83 5.19
C VAL A 162 2.98 5.99 6.70
N ARG A 163 2.40 5.08 7.48
CA ARG A 163 2.52 5.09 8.96
C ARG A 163 3.98 4.99 9.41
N ILE A 164 4.80 4.16 8.75
CA ILE A 164 6.25 4.10 9.01
C ILE A 164 6.89 5.46 8.75
N CYS A 165 6.56 6.11 7.64
CA CYS A 165 7.09 7.45 7.30
C CYS A 165 6.72 8.50 8.35
N ASP A 166 5.47 8.52 8.79
CA ASP A 166 5.00 9.44 9.82
C ASP A 166 5.75 9.22 11.15
N HIS A 167 5.95 7.97 11.55
CA HIS A 167 6.76 7.64 12.74
C HIS A 167 8.24 7.98 12.56
N ILE A 168 8.84 7.77 11.37
CA ILE A 168 10.21 8.21 11.09
C ILE A 168 10.33 9.73 11.23
N LYS A 169 9.34 10.48 10.74
CA LYS A 169 9.29 11.94 10.87
C LYS A 169 9.14 12.37 12.33
N GLU A 170 8.26 11.73 13.08
CA GLU A 170 8.06 11.95 14.52
C GLU A 170 9.34 11.69 15.33
N PHE A 171 10.09 10.64 14.97
CA PHE A 171 11.30 10.21 15.69
C PHE A 171 12.61 10.62 15.00
N LYS A 172 12.57 11.58 14.07
CA LYS A 172 13.72 12.00 13.25
C LYS A 172 14.95 12.32 14.09
N ASN A 173 14.79 13.10 15.15
CA ASN A 173 15.90 13.50 16.03
C ASN A 173 16.54 12.31 16.75
N LEU A 174 15.73 11.35 17.20
CA LEU A 174 16.23 10.11 17.80
C LEU A 174 17.00 9.29 16.76
N LEU A 175 16.43 9.09 15.58
CA LEU A 175 17.08 8.34 14.49
C LEU A 175 18.41 8.98 14.07
N LEU A 176 18.49 10.30 14.02
CA LEU A 176 19.74 11.03 13.73
C LEU A 176 20.82 10.78 14.78
N LEU A 177 20.47 10.78 16.07
CA LEU A 177 21.41 10.47 17.15
C LEU A 177 21.91 9.02 17.06
N LEU A 178 21.01 8.08 16.74
CA LEU A 178 21.37 6.68 16.53
C LEU A 178 22.33 6.51 15.35
N ILE A 179 22.09 7.20 14.23
CA ILE A 179 22.94 7.08 13.02
C ILE A 179 24.33 7.65 13.25
N LYS A 180 24.45 8.77 13.97
CA LYS A 180 25.76 9.36 14.28
C LYS A 180 26.61 8.51 15.24
N LYS A 181 26.03 7.46 15.84
CA LYS A 181 26.66 6.66 16.90
C LYS A 181 27.10 7.51 18.09
N ASP A 182 26.44 8.65 18.30
CA ASP A 182 26.67 9.57 19.41
C ASP A 182 25.95 9.12 20.69
N TYR A 183 25.47 7.87 20.73
CA TYR A 183 24.60 7.32 21.77
C TYR A 183 25.14 5.97 22.27
N GLU A 184 24.81 5.57 23.50
CA GLU A 184 25.32 4.38 24.22
C GLU A 184 25.47 3.09 23.36
N PRO A 185 26.40 2.16 23.65
CA PRO A 185 26.68 0.97 22.82
C PRO A 185 25.49 0.09 22.40
N ASP A 186 24.40 0.06 23.19
CA ASP A 186 23.20 -0.72 22.88
C ASP A 186 22.23 -0.02 21.91
N SER A 187 22.44 1.26 21.60
CA SER A 187 21.62 1.99 20.64
C SER A 187 21.93 1.63 19.19
N ASP A 188 23.20 1.32 18.91
CA ASP A 188 23.65 0.82 17.61
C ASP A 188 22.87 -0.44 17.23
N LYS A 189 22.71 -1.38 18.18
CA LYS A 189 21.95 -2.62 17.96
C LYS A 189 20.49 -2.39 17.54
N ILE A 190 19.84 -1.36 18.08
CA ILE A 190 18.43 -1.07 17.74
C ILE A 190 18.32 -0.53 16.32
N LEU A 191 19.21 0.40 15.96
CA LEU A 191 19.26 0.96 14.60
C LEU A 191 19.63 -0.13 13.59
N ASP A 192 20.66 -0.92 13.87
CA ASP A 192 21.09 -2.04 13.03
C ASP A 192 19.95 -3.04 12.81
N THR A 193 19.20 -3.34 13.87
CA THR A 193 18.01 -4.19 13.81
C THR A 193 16.92 -3.57 12.93
N LEU A 194 16.61 -2.28 13.11
CA LEU A 194 15.59 -1.60 12.33
C LEU A 194 15.95 -1.55 10.83
N ILE A 195 17.21 -1.26 10.51
CA ILE A 195 17.73 -1.29 9.13
C ILE A 195 17.62 -2.70 8.56
N SER A 196 18.00 -3.72 9.33
CA SER A 196 17.94 -5.12 8.91
C SER A 196 16.49 -5.53 8.61
N VAL A 197 15.55 -5.23 9.52
CA VAL A 197 14.12 -5.51 9.32
C VAL A 197 13.57 -4.80 8.08
N SER A 198 13.95 -3.55 7.85
CA SER A 198 13.53 -2.78 6.67
C SER A 198 14.02 -3.39 5.35
N LYS A 199 15.29 -3.82 5.32
CA LYS A 199 15.90 -4.49 4.16
C LYS A 199 15.24 -5.83 3.90
N GLN A 200 15.08 -6.64 4.93
CA GLN A 200 14.41 -7.94 4.84
C GLN A 200 12.96 -7.79 4.36
N ALA A 201 12.21 -6.77 4.80
CA ALA A 201 10.83 -6.57 4.36
C ALA A 201 10.76 -6.25 2.86
N THR A 202 11.71 -5.45 2.38
CA THR A 202 11.86 -5.13 0.96
C THR A 202 12.21 -6.36 0.12
N GLU A 203 13.10 -7.22 0.62
CA GLU A 203 13.49 -8.47 -0.02
C GLU A 203 12.35 -9.49 -0.02
N PHE A 204 11.63 -9.61 1.09
CA PHE A 204 10.48 -10.50 1.23
C PHE A 204 9.33 -10.09 0.29
N GLN A 205 9.03 -8.79 0.18
CA GLN A 205 8.08 -8.26 -0.81
C GLN A 205 8.50 -8.60 -2.24
N ARG A 206 9.79 -8.46 -2.57
CA ARG A 206 10.32 -8.80 -3.90
C ARG A 206 10.17 -10.27 -4.20
N ALA A 207 10.59 -11.14 -3.28
CA ALA A 207 10.48 -12.58 -3.44
C ALA A 207 9.02 -13.04 -3.56
N THR A 208 8.12 -12.44 -2.77
CA THR A 208 6.67 -12.67 -2.87
C THR A 208 6.12 -12.26 -4.23
N PHE A 209 6.56 -11.11 -4.76
CA PHE A 209 6.19 -10.65 -6.09
C PHE A 209 6.72 -11.59 -7.19
N ASP A 210 7.96 -12.05 -7.09
CA ASP A 210 8.56 -12.97 -8.06
C ASP A 210 7.83 -14.32 -8.05
N ALA A 211 7.53 -14.86 -6.87
CA ALA A 211 6.74 -16.08 -6.71
C ALA A 211 5.32 -15.93 -7.30
N PHE A 212 4.68 -14.77 -7.08
CA PHE A 212 3.38 -14.47 -7.66
C PHE A 212 3.41 -14.44 -9.19
N ILE A 213 4.39 -13.74 -9.79
CA ILE A 213 4.53 -13.64 -11.25
C ILE A 213 4.78 -15.00 -11.88
N GLN A 214 5.63 -15.80 -11.24
CA GLN A 214 6.06 -17.09 -11.78
C GLN A 214 5.06 -18.22 -11.47
N HIS A 215 4.00 -17.93 -10.71
CA HIS A 215 3.10 -18.94 -10.15
C HIS A 215 3.88 -20.03 -9.36
N ASP A 216 4.98 -19.65 -8.72
CA ASP A 216 5.88 -20.56 -8.01
C ASP A 216 5.37 -20.84 -6.60
N TYR A 217 4.59 -21.91 -6.48
CA TYR A 217 4.04 -22.38 -5.21
C TYR A 217 5.12 -22.81 -4.21
N ASP A 218 6.18 -23.48 -4.68
CA ASP A 218 7.24 -23.96 -3.79
C ASP A 218 8.04 -22.79 -3.20
N ALA A 219 8.27 -21.73 -3.98
CA ALA A 219 8.84 -20.49 -3.49
C ALA A 219 7.92 -19.82 -2.46
N ALA A 220 6.61 -19.76 -2.70
CA ALA A 220 5.64 -19.21 -1.76
C ALA A 220 5.67 -19.96 -0.40
N VAL A 221 5.67 -21.29 -0.43
CA VAL A 221 5.76 -22.13 0.79
C VAL A 221 7.08 -21.89 1.54
N LYS A 222 8.21 -21.76 0.83
CA LYS A 222 9.49 -21.43 1.45
C LYS A 222 9.46 -20.07 2.15
N LEU A 223 8.84 -19.06 1.52
CA LEU A 223 8.68 -17.73 2.10
C LEU A 223 7.81 -17.75 3.36
N THR A 224 6.69 -18.46 3.34
CA THR A 224 5.84 -18.64 4.54
C THR A 224 6.62 -19.27 5.70
N ASN A 225 7.46 -20.27 5.43
CA ASN A 225 8.33 -20.87 6.45
C ASN A 225 9.43 -19.91 6.96
N GLN A 226 10.00 -19.09 6.07
CA GLN A 226 10.99 -18.07 6.46
C GLN A 226 10.38 -17.03 7.42
N HIS A 227 9.14 -16.60 7.18
CA HIS A 227 8.44 -15.68 8.06
C HIS A 227 8.27 -16.20 9.49
N LEU A 228 8.06 -17.51 9.67
CA LEU A 228 8.01 -18.11 11.01
C LEU A 228 9.30 -17.85 11.78
N GLY A 229 10.46 -18.00 11.12
CA GLY A 229 11.77 -17.66 11.67
C GLY A 229 11.87 -16.18 12.09
N LEU A 230 11.47 -15.27 11.21
CA LEU A 230 11.46 -13.83 11.49
C LEU A 230 10.59 -13.48 12.71
N THR A 231 9.44 -14.13 12.87
CA THR A 231 8.54 -13.90 14.01
C THR A 231 9.20 -14.27 15.35
N TYR A 232 10.04 -15.31 15.38
CA TYR A 232 10.82 -15.63 16.58
C TYR A 232 11.89 -14.56 16.87
N ASP A 233 12.54 -14.03 15.84
CA ASP A 233 13.52 -12.94 15.98
C ASP A 233 12.87 -11.63 16.45
N PHE A 234 11.67 -11.31 15.95
CA PHE A 234 10.89 -10.13 16.38
C PHE A 234 10.56 -10.14 17.88
N LYS A 235 10.34 -11.31 18.49
CA LYS A 235 10.17 -11.40 19.95
C LYS A 235 11.44 -10.97 20.69
N GLY A 236 12.61 -11.33 20.16
CA GLY A 236 13.91 -10.89 20.68
C GLY A 236 14.09 -9.37 20.54
N TYR A 237 13.76 -8.82 19.37
CA TYR A 237 13.81 -7.38 19.12
C TYR A 237 12.86 -6.60 20.03
N TYR A 238 11.64 -7.12 20.23
CA TYR A 238 10.67 -6.54 21.16
C TYR A 238 11.19 -6.55 22.60
N ALA A 239 11.78 -7.65 23.06
CA ALA A 239 12.37 -7.74 24.41
C ALA A 239 13.50 -6.72 24.60
N LEU A 240 14.34 -6.52 23.58
CA LEU A 240 15.42 -5.55 23.59
C LEU A 240 14.89 -4.12 23.76
N CYS A 241 13.80 -3.76 23.07
CA CYS A 241 13.18 -2.45 23.20
C CYS A 241 12.38 -2.26 24.50
N ARG A 242 11.70 -3.31 25.01
CA ARG A 242 10.89 -3.24 26.25
C ARG A 242 11.70 -2.89 27.49
N SER A 243 13.00 -3.19 27.47
CA SER A 243 13.91 -2.88 28.58
C SER A 243 14.13 -1.37 28.82
N ARG A 244 13.68 -0.47 27.92
CA ARG A 244 13.94 0.99 28.03
C ARG A 244 12.74 1.85 27.58
N ILE A 245 12.20 2.64 28.51
CA ILE A 245 11.01 3.52 28.32
C ILE A 245 11.23 4.59 27.24
N GLU A 246 12.42 5.16 27.16
CA GLU A 246 12.79 6.22 26.20
C GLU A 246 12.83 5.74 24.73
N LYS A 247 12.81 4.42 24.51
CA LYS A 247 12.92 3.79 23.18
C LYS A 247 11.63 3.07 22.74
N SER A 248 10.57 3.17 23.56
CA SER A 248 9.24 2.60 23.28
C SER A 248 8.67 3.08 21.94
N ASN A 249 9.03 4.30 21.53
CA ASN A 249 8.62 4.91 20.27
C ASN A 249 9.14 4.16 19.03
N VAL A 250 10.36 3.61 19.04
CA VAL A 250 10.89 2.86 17.88
C VAL A 250 10.20 1.50 17.72
N VAL A 251 9.60 0.97 18.79
CA VAL A 251 8.84 -0.30 18.74
C VAL A 251 7.68 -0.24 17.76
N ILE A 252 7.05 0.93 17.62
CA ILE A 252 5.93 1.08 16.69
C ILE A 252 6.35 0.83 15.24
N LEU A 253 7.58 1.18 14.86
CA LEU A 253 8.13 0.89 13.53
C LEU A 253 8.22 -0.61 13.29
N PHE A 254 8.69 -1.37 14.28
CA PHE A 254 8.75 -2.84 14.21
C PHE A 254 7.36 -3.47 14.06
N TYR A 255 6.36 -2.96 14.77
CA TYR A 255 4.98 -3.43 14.61
C TYR A 255 4.45 -3.19 13.19
N ARG A 256 4.74 -2.04 12.58
CA ARG A 256 4.33 -1.78 11.18
C ARG A 256 5.00 -2.72 10.19
N TYR A 257 6.28 -3.04 10.39
CA TYR A 257 6.94 -4.07 9.58
C TYR A 257 6.33 -5.45 9.79
N PHE A 258 5.96 -5.80 11.02
CA PHE A 258 5.28 -7.06 11.32
C PHE A 258 3.93 -7.16 10.59
N ASP A 259 3.13 -6.09 10.58
CA ASP A 259 1.88 -6.03 9.81
C ASP A 259 2.13 -6.26 8.31
N ILE A 260 3.19 -5.66 7.75
CA ILE A 260 3.59 -5.87 6.34
C ILE A 260 3.99 -7.32 6.08
N TYR A 261 4.75 -7.95 6.97
CA TYR A 261 5.15 -9.35 6.83
C TYR A 261 3.96 -10.30 6.85
N ASN A 262 3.01 -10.09 7.77
CA ASN A 262 1.80 -10.92 7.84
C ASN A 262 0.99 -10.79 6.54
N ALA A 263 0.80 -9.57 6.05
CA ALA A 263 0.13 -9.34 4.78
C ALA A 263 0.85 -10.04 3.61
N LEU A 264 2.18 -10.07 3.62
CA LEU A 264 2.96 -10.77 2.59
C LEU A 264 2.87 -12.30 2.66
N VAL A 265 2.77 -12.86 3.87
CA VAL A 265 2.49 -14.29 4.04
C VAL A 265 1.09 -14.64 3.57
N ASP A 266 0.09 -13.84 3.94
CA ASP A 266 -1.27 -14.03 3.47
C ASP A 266 -1.33 -13.98 1.92
N ILE A 267 -0.52 -13.13 1.29
CA ILE A 267 -0.35 -13.10 -0.17
C ILE A 267 0.30 -14.39 -0.70
N CYS A 268 1.32 -14.92 -0.03
CA CYS A 268 1.95 -16.18 -0.41
C CYS A 268 0.96 -17.35 -0.37
N ASP A 269 0.06 -17.39 0.62
CA ASP A 269 -0.96 -18.43 0.75
C ASP A 269 -2.01 -18.40 -0.38
N LEU A 270 -2.14 -17.27 -1.10
CA LEU A 270 -2.98 -17.13 -2.29
C LEU A 270 -2.31 -17.66 -3.57
N ILE A 271 -1.01 -17.91 -3.54
CA ILE A 271 -0.30 -18.58 -4.63
C ILE A 271 -0.65 -20.05 -4.52
N GLN A 272 -1.39 -20.55 -5.51
CA GLN A 272 -1.88 -21.92 -5.55
C GLN A 272 -0.93 -22.80 -6.36
N PRO A 273 -0.80 -24.11 -6.05
CA PRO A 273 -0.11 -25.04 -6.92
C PRO A 273 -0.84 -25.11 -8.28
N GLU A 274 -0.09 -25.32 -9.37
CA GLU A 274 -0.71 -25.61 -10.65
C GLU A 274 -1.63 -26.82 -10.49
N ARG A 275 -2.90 -26.66 -10.91
CA ARG A 275 -3.82 -27.80 -10.95
C ARG A 275 -3.34 -28.73 -12.06
N LEU A 276 -2.75 -29.86 -11.67
CA LEU A 276 -2.51 -31.02 -12.55
C LEU A 276 -3.81 -31.50 -13.21
#